data_AF-A0A4Q5T399-F1
#
_entry.id   AF-A0A4Q5T399-F1
#
_cell.length_a   1.000
_cell.length_b   1.000
_cell.length_c   1.000
_cell.angle_alpha   90.00
_cell.angle_beta   90.00
_cell.angle_gamma   90.00
#
_symmetry.space_group_name_H-M   'P 1'
#
loop_
_entity.id
_entity.type
_entity.pdbx_description
1 polymer ?
#
loop_
_entity_poly.entity_id
_entity_poly.type
_entity_poly.pdbx_seq_one_letter_code
_entity_poly.pdbx_strand_id
1 'polypeptide(L)' 'MATAAAEDQKRAAAAAAVAEVAAGMIVGLGTGTTAAYAIAALAARVAAGLDVTAVATSERTAAVARDGGVRVIDFADVDT' A
#
# COMPACT_ATOMS: atom_id res chain seq x y z
N MET A 1 5.28 23.73 2.56
CA MET A 1 4.70 22.80 3.56
C MET A 1 3.26 22.51 3.17
N ALA A 2 2.81 21.25 3.21
CA ALA A 2 1.40 20.90 2.96
C ALA A 2 0.53 21.31 4.16
N THR A 3 -0.71 21.70 3.90
CA THR A 3 -1.66 22.11 4.95
C THR A 3 -2.29 20.90 5.63
N ALA A 4 -2.83 21.08 6.84
CA ALA A 4 -3.56 20.02 7.55
C ALA A 4 -4.69 19.43 6.69
N ALA A 5 -5.47 20.29 6.01
CA ALA A 5 -6.52 19.85 5.10
C ALA A 5 -6.01 18.96 3.95
N ALA A 6 -4.83 19.26 3.39
CA ALA A 6 -4.25 18.44 2.35
C ALA A 6 -3.81 17.07 2.89
N GLU A 7 -3.28 16.99 4.11
CA GLU A 7 -2.92 15.72 4.73
C GLU A 7 -4.15 14.87 5.06
N ASP A 8 -5.24 15.49 5.50
CA ASP A 8 -6.52 14.81 5.75
C ASP A 8 -7.11 14.23 4.46
N GLN A 9 -7.06 15.00 3.36
CA GLN A 9 -7.48 14.54 2.04
C GLN A 9 -6.65 13.34 1.57
N LYS A 10 -5.33 13.36 1.79
CA LYS A 10 -4.45 12.23 1.44
C LYS A 10 -4.80 10.98 2.25
N ARG A 11 -5.06 11.12 3.55
CA ARG A 11 -5.47 10.01 4.42
C ARG A 11 -6.82 9.44 4.00
N ALA A 12 -7.79 10.29 3.70
CA ALA A 12 -9.11 9.87 3.25
C ALA A 12 -9.04 9.12 1.90
N ALA A 13 -8.30 9.66 0.93
CA ALA A 13 -8.10 9.01 -0.37
C ALA A 13 -7.39 7.66 -0.22
N ALA A 14 -6.36 7.58 0.62
CA ALA A 14 -5.66 6.34 0.91
C ALA A 14 -6.56 5.28 1.57
N ALA A 15 -7.37 5.69 2.56
CA ALA A 15 -8.28 4.79 3.25
C ALA A 15 -9.35 4.22 2.30
N ALA A 16 -9.92 5.08 1.44
CA ALA A 16 -10.88 4.66 0.42
C ALA A 16 -10.25 3.68 -0.57
N ALA A 17 -9.07 3.97 -1.11
CA ALA A 17 -8.37 3.09 -2.03
C ALA A 17 -8.05 1.72 -1.41
N VAL A 18 -7.62 1.71 -0.14
CA VAL A 18 -7.31 0.46 0.55
C VAL A 18 -8.58 -0.33 0.85
N ALA A 19 -9.74 0.29 1.09
CA ALA A 19 -10.98 -0.43 1.36
C ALA A 19 -11.42 -1.35 0.21
N GLU A 20 -11.08 -1.00 -1.04
CA GLU A 20 -11.39 -1.80 -2.23
C GLU A 20 -10.53 -3.07 -2.38
N VAL A 21 -9.46 -3.20 -1.60
CA VAL A 21 -8.55 -4.37 -1.69
C VAL A 21 -9.20 -5.59 -1.05
N ALA A 22 -9.27 -6.69 -1.79
CA ALA A 22 -9.78 -7.98 -1.34
C ALA A 22 -8.67 -9.03 -1.22
N ALA A 23 -8.95 -10.11 -0.48
CA ALA A 23 -8.02 -11.22 -0.34
C ALA A 23 -7.69 -11.87 -1.70
N GLY A 24 -6.44 -12.26 -1.90
CA GLY A 24 -5.94 -12.85 -3.15
C GLY A 24 -5.59 -11.84 -4.24
N MET A 25 -5.80 -10.54 -4.03
CA MET A 25 -5.39 -9.52 -5.01
C MET A 25 -3.87 -9.33 -5.06
N ILE A 26 -3.38 -9.01 -6.26
CA ILE A 26 -2.04 -8.45 -6.48
C ILE A 26 -2.18 -6.92 -6.59
N VAL A 27 -1.58 -6.18 -5.67
CA VAL A 27 -1.76 -4.73 -5.54
C VAL A 27 -0.49 -3.98 -5.95
N GLY A 28 -0.63 -3.09 -6.93
CA GLY A 28 0.43 -2.15 -7.29
C GLY A 28 0.58 -1.03 -6.24
N LEU A 29 1.79 -0.84 -5.71
CA LEU A 29 2.11 0.21 -4.74
C LEU A 29 2.86 1.36 -5.42
N GLY A 30 2.18 2.51 -5.48
CA GLY A 30 2.75 3.77 -5.95
C GLY A 30 3.81 4.35 -5.01
N THR A 31 4.35 5.52 -5.37
CA THR A 31 5.29 6.28 -4.55
C THR A 31 4.74 7.67 -4.25
N GLY A 32 5.01 8.20 -3.05
CA GLY A 32 4.62 9.55 -2.64
C GLY A 32 3.95 9.60 -1.26
N THR A 33 3.71 10.80 -0.74
CA THR A 33 3.18 10.98 0.62
C THR A 33 1.76 10.42 0.80
N THR A 34 0.96 10.38 -0.27
CA THR A 34 -0.38 9.77 -0.23
C THR A 34 -0.30 8.25 -0.23
N ALA A 35 0.58 7.68 -1.07
CA ALA A 35 0.82 6.24 -1.12
C ALA A 35 1.36 5.71 0.22
N ALA A 36 2.18 6.49 0.94
CA ALA A 36 2.64 6.13 2.28
C ALA A 36 1.48 5.84 3.25
N TYR A 37 0.40 6.64 3.21
CA TYR A 37 -0.79 6.37 4.01
C TYR A 37 -1.51 5.10 3.56
N ALA A 38 -1.57 4.83 2.25
CA ALA A 38 -2.20 3.63 1.72
C ALA A 38 -1.42 2.37 2.12
N ILE A 39 -0.09 2.41 2.06
CA ILE A 39 0.78 1.29 2.47
C ILE A 39 0.60 1.00 3.96
N ALA A 40 0.57 2.03 4.81
CA ALA A 40 0.33 1.86 6.24
C ALA A 40 -1.04 1.25 6.55
N ALA A 41 -2.09 1.72 5.86
CA ALA A 41 -3.44 1.16 6.01
C ALA A 41 -3.53 -0.29 5.48
N LEU A 42 -2.88 -0.60 4.36
CA LEU A 42 -2.81 -1.95 3.81
C LEU A 42 -2.08 -2.90 4.76
N ALA A 43 -0.92 -2.49 5.30
CA ALA A 43 -0.17 -3.23 6.29
C ALA A 43 -1.01 -3.54 7.54
N ALA A 44 -1.80 -2.59 8.03
CA ALA A 44 -2.71 -2.83 9.15
C ALA A 44 -3.77 -3.89 8.82
N ARG A 45 -4.29 -3.92 7.58
CA ARG A 45 -5.23 -4.97 7.15
C ARG A 45 -4.54 -6.33 7.01
N VAL A 46 -3.32 -6.38 6.51
CA VAL A 46 -2.51 -7.60 6.43
C VAL A 46 -2.25 -8.16 7.83
N ALA A 47 -1.88 -7.31 8.79
CA ALA A 47 -1.73 -7.70 10.19
C ALA A 47 -3.04 -8.24 10.80
N ALA A 48 -4.20 -7.81 10.29
CA ALA A 48 -5.53 -8.33 10.67
C ALA A 48 -5.94 -9.59 9.88
N GLY A 49 -5.08 -10.15 9.03
CA GLY A 49 -5.31 -11.40 8.30
C GLY A 49 -5.71 -11.24 6.83
N LEU A 50 -5.64 -10.04 6.25
CA LEU A 50 -5.81 -9.87 4.80
C LEU A 50 -4.63 -10.52 4.06
N ASP A 51 -4.91 -11.51 3.21
CA ASP A 51 -3.92 -12.12 2.33
C ASP A 51 -3.84 -11.38 0.99
N VAL A 52 -2.74 -10.70 0.74
CA VAL A 52 -2.46 -9.99 -0.52
C VAL A 52 -0.98 -10.05 -0.88
N THR A 53 -0.72 -9.97 -2.18
CA THR A 53 0.63 -9.75 -2.70
C THR A 53 0.73 -8.35 -3.27
N ALA A 54 1.89 -7.72 -3.17
CA ALA A 54 2.13 -6.36 -3.67
C ALA A 54 3.31 -6.31 -4.64
N VAL A 55 3.25 -5.35 -5.56
CA VAL A 55 4.37 -4.97 -6.44
C VAL A 55 4.63 -3.49 -6.24
N ALA A 56 5.86 -3.11 -5.91
CA ALA A 56 6.21 -1.72 -5.62
C ALA A 56 6.90 -1.03 -6.80
N THR A 57 6.59 0.25 -7.00
CA THR A 57 7.22 1.10 -8.03
C THR A 57 8.55 1.74 -7.61
N SER A 58 8.96 1.57 -6.35
CA SER A 58 10.27 2.01 -5.86
C SER A 58 10.76 1.13 -4.71
N GLU A 59 12.08 1.03 -4.53
CA GLU A 59 12.70 0.30 -3.42
C GLU A 59 12.26 0.82 -2.05
N ARG A 60 12.11 2.16 -1.92
CA ARG A 60 11.60 2.78 -0.70
C ARG A 60 10.19 2.28 -0.37
N THR A 61 9.29 2.29 -1.35
CA THR A 61 7.92 1.76 -1.17
C THR A 61 7.96 0.28 -0.80
N ALA A 62 8.82 -0.50 -1.47
CA ALA A 62 8.96 -1.92 -1.21
C ALA A 62 9.45 -2.20 0.22
N ALA A 63 10.42 -1.44 0.71
CA ALA A 63 10.94 -1.56 2.08
C ALA A 63 9.84 -1.27 3.11
N VAL A 64 9.12 -0.14 2.97
CA VAL A 64 8.05 0.24 3.90
C VAL A 64 6.92 -0.80 3.92
N ALA A 65 6.55 -1.34 2.76
CA ALA A 65 5.53 -2.39 2.69
C ALA A 65 5.98 -3.68 3.36
N ARG A 66 7.23 -4.11 3.14
CA ARG A 66 7.80 -5.30 3.80
C ARG A 66 7.93 -5.14 5.31
N ASP A 67 8.35 -3.97 5.78
CA ASP A 67 8.41 -3.65 7.21
C ASP A 67 7.02 -3.71 7.87
N GLY A 68 5.97 -3.39 7.11
CA GLY A 68 4.57 -3.54 7.50
C GLY A 68 4.00 -4.97 7.38
N GLY A 69 4.82 -5.96 7.02
CA GLY A 69 4.41 -7.35 6.86
C GLY A 69 3.71 -7.68 5.53
N VAL A 70 3.66 -6.75 4.58
CA VAL A 70 3.08 -6.99 3.25
C VAL A 70 4.05 -7.82 2.41
N ARG A 71 3.57 -8.91 1.80
CA ARG A 71 4.34 -9.70 0.84
C ARG A 71 4.56 -8.87 -0.43
N VAL A 72 5.81 -8.56 -0.76
CA VAL A 72 6.19 -7.80 -1.96
C VAL A 72 7.06 -8.65 -2.89
N ILE A 73 6.63 -8.82 -4.13
CA ILE A 73 7.36 -9.53 -5.20
C ILE A 73 7.84 -8.56 -6.29
N ASP A 74 8.74 -9.02 -7.16
CA ASP A 74 9.10 -8.27 -8.37
C ASP A 74 7.94 -8.30 -9.38
N PHE A 75 7.85 -7.28 -10.22
CA PHE A 75 6.87 -7.27 -11.30
C PHE A 75 7.09 -8.42 -12.28
N ALA A 76 8.34 -8.83 -12.50
CA ALA A 76 8.70 -9.94 -13.37
C ALA A 76 8.23 -11.31 -12.84
N ASP A 77 7.94 -11.41 -11.53
CA ASP A 77 7.50 -12.65 -10.88
C ASP A 77 5.96 -12.77 -10.83
N VAL A 78 5.24 -11.85 -11.47
CA VAL A 78 3.77 -11.91 -11.55
C VAL A 78 3.37 -12.91 -12.64
N ASP A 79 2.93 -14.09 -12.24
CA ASP A 79 2.34 -15.08 -13.15
C ASP A 79 0.91 -14.63 -13.54
N THR A 80 0.71 -14.25 -14.80
CA THR A 80 -0.60 -13.93 -15.39
C THR A 80 -0.98 -14.91 -16.48
#